data_AF-A0A6H2NG43-F1
#
_entry.id   AF-A0A6H2NG43-F1
#
_cell.length_a   1.000
_cell.length_b   1.000
_cell.length_c   1.000
_cell.angle_alpha   90.00
_cell.angle_beta   90.00
_cell.angle_gamma   90.00
#
_symmetry.space_group_name_H-M   'P 1'
#
loop_
_entity.id
_entity.type
_entity.pdbx_description
1 polymer ?
#
loop_
_entity_poly.entity_id
_entity_poly.type
_entity_poly.pdbx_seq_one_letter_code
_entity_poly.pdbx_strand_id
1 'polypeptide(L)'
;LDWATPAKAPLDQAPLDQAPLDQMEGFYQDLESLLLKIGYLYPHTAASRMAKLRRLLQRAEPNSQELAMLRGVLRQINWAIASDQPSDQSET
;
A
#
# COMPACT_ATOMS: atom_id res chain seq x y z
N LEU A 1 3.35 11.99 42.49
CA LEU A 1 3.26 10.82 41.58
C LEU A 1 2.31 11.24 40.47
N ASP A 2 2.80 12.12 39.61
CA ASP A 2 2.02 12.72 38.53
C ASP A 2 2.06 11.79 37.33
N TRP A 3 1.00 10.98 37.19
CA TRP A 3 0.76 10.18 36.01
C TRP A 3 0.27 11.09 34.87
N ALA A 4 1.12 12.01 34.42
CA ALA A 4 0.84 12.73 33.18
C ALA A 4 1.00 11.74 32.03
N THR A 5 -0.10 11.08 31.66
CA THR A 5 -0.21 10.38 30.37
C THR A 5 0.08 11.42 29.30
N PRO A 6 1.16 11.33 28.49
CA PRO A 6 1.19 12.12 27.29
C PRO A 6 0.04 11.60 26.43
N ALA A 7 -1.01 12.42 26.33
CA ALA A 7 -2.07 12.26 25.36
C ALA A 7 -1.41 11.95 24.01
N LYS A 8 -1.81 10.83 23.40
CA LYS A 8 -1.45 10.45 22.03
C LYS A 8 -1.44 11.71 21.18
N ALA A 9 -0.26 12.10 20.69
CA ALA A 9 -0.12 13.27 19.84
C ALA A 9 -1.15 13.19 18.69
N PRO A 10 -1.85 14.28 18.34
CA PRO A 10 -2.75 14.28 17.21
C PRO A 10 -1.93 13.92 15.97
N LEU A 11 -2.33 12.87 15.25
CA LEU A 11 -1.79 12.60 13.91
C LEU A 11 -2.34 13.61 12.88
N ASP A 12 -3.02 14.68 13.33
CA ASP A 12 -4.00 15.46 12.57
C ASP A 12 -3.51 16.83 12.06
N GLN A 13 -2.21 17.07 11.88
CA GLN A 13 -1.76 18.42 11.43
C GLN A 13 -0.74 18.44 10.29
N ALA A 14 -0.65 17.38 9.48
CA ALA A 14 -0.11 17.54 8.14
C ALA A 14 -1.16 18.24 7.26
N PRO A 15 -0.79 19.10 6.30
CA PRO A 15 -1.75 19.71 5.39
C PRO A 15 -2.68 18.63 4.81
N LEU A 16 -3.99 18.88 4.86
CA LEU A 16 -5.05 18.05 4.29
C LEU A 16 -5.02 18.03 2.75
N ASP A 17 -3.83 18.11 2.17
CA ASP A 17 -3.65 18.03 0.74
C ASP A 17 -3.75 16.57 0.35
N GLN A 18 -4.81 16.29 -0.41
CA GLN A 18 -4.98 15.03 -1.11
C GLN A 18 -3.66 14.63 -1.78
N ALA A 19 -3.34 13.34 -1.75
CA ALA A 19 -2.12 12.87 -2.38
C ALA A 19 -2.06 13.30 -3.86
N PRO A 20 -0.92 13.86 -4.34
CA PRO A 20 -0.76 14.25 -5.73
C PRO A 20 -1.09 13.10 -6.69
N LEU A 21 -1.63 13.44 -7.87
CA LEU A 21 -2.06 12.45 -8.86
C LEU A 21 -0.94 11.45 -9.20
N ASP A 22 0.30 11.92 -9.40
CA ASP A 22 1.45 11.06 -9.69
C ASP A 22 1.72 10.04 -8.57
N GLN A 23 1.48 10.41 -7.30
CA GLN A 23 1.62 9.48 -6.18
C GLN A 23 0.51 8.43 -6.19
N MET A 24 -0.73 8.84 -6.47
CA MET A 24 -1.84 7.92 -6.60
C MET A 24 -1.61 6.93 -7.75
N GLU A 25 -1.13 7.40 -8.91
CA GLU A 25 -0.81 6.56 -10.06
C GLU A 25 0.28 5.54 -9.75
N GLY A 26 1.39 5.98 -9.14
CA GLY A 26 2.45 5.06 -8.70
C GLY A 26 1.94 4.01 -7.70
N PHE A 27 1.07 4.42 -6.76
CA PHE A 27 0.45 3.47 -5.83
C PHE A 27 -0.42 2.43 -6.56
N TYR A 28 -1.20 2.83 -7.57
CA TYR A 28 -2.01 1.89 -8.34
C TYR A 28 -1.18 0.87 -9.12
N GLN A 29 -0.02 1.28 -9.63
CA GLN A 29 0.91 0.38 -10.35
C GLN A 29 1.52 -0.66 -9.39
N ASP A 30 1.96 -0.22 -8.21
CA ASP A 30 2.50 -1.10 -7.18
C ASP A 30 1.43 -2.09 -6.69
N LEU A 31 0.21 -1.60 -6.48
CA LEU A 31 -0.93 -2.42 -6.06
C LEU A 31 -1.27 -3.48 -7.12
N GLU A 32 -1.39 -3.09 -8.39
CA GLU A 32 -1.67 -4.03 -9.49
C GLU A 32 -0.60 -5.12 -9.58
N SER A 33 0.67 -4.71 -9.53
CA SER A 33 1.82 -5.63 -9.58
C SER A 33 1.80 -6.62 -8.42
N LEU A 34 1.54 -6.16 -7.20
CA LEU A 34 1.45 -7.04 -6.03
C LEU A 34 0.26 -8.00 -6.15
N LEU A 35 -0.92 -7.49 -6.52
CA LEU A 35 -2.12 -8.30 -6.58
C LEU A 35 -2.07 -9.36 -7.69
N LEU A 36 -1.37 -9.08 -8.80
CA LEU A 36 -1.01 -10.10 -9.80
C LEU A 36 -0.03 -11.12 -9.23
N LYS A 37 1.04 -10.66 -8.57
CA LYS A 37 2.08 -11.51 -7.98
C LYS A 37 1.51 -12.52 -6.97
N ILE A 38 0.54 -12.12 -6.16
CA ILE A 38 -0.10 -13.02 -5.17
C ILE A 38 -1.29 -13.80 -5.72
N GLY A 39 -1.63 -13.66 -7.01
CA GLY A 39 -2.73 -14.38 -7.64
C GLY A 39 -4.15 -13.88 -7.27
N TYR A 40 -4.29 -12.70 -6.68
CA TYR A 40 -5.60 -12.08 -6.44
C TYR A 40 -6.20 -11.52 -7.74
N LEU A 41 -5.36 -10.90 -8.59
CA LEU A 41 -5.72 -10.50 -9.94
C LEU A 41 -5.29 -11.58 -10.94
N TYR A 42 -6.12 -11.78 -11.96
CA TYR A 42 -5.72 -12.43 -13.20
C TYR A 42 -5.56 -11.38 -14.30
N PRO A 43 -4.59 -11.51 -15.24
CA PRO A 43 -4.34 -10.51 -16.28
C PRO A 43 -5.60 -10.09 -17.05
N HIS A 44 -6.45 -11.05 -17.41
CA HIS A 44 -7.70 -10.79 -18.14
C HIS A 44 -8.79 -10.07 -17.32
N THR A 45 -8.64 -10.00 -15.99
CA THR A 45 -9.56 -9.28 -15.09
C THR A 45 -8.94 -8.04 -14.43
N ALA A 46 -7.63 -7.84 -14.58
CA ALA A 46 -6.86 -6.84 -13.86
C ALA A 46 -7.44 -5.43 -14.09
N ALA A 47 -7.68 -5.06 -15.35
CA ALA A 47 -8.25 -3.76 -15.71
C ALA A 47 -9.59 -3.45 -15.00
N SER A 48 -10.53 -4.41 -15.02
CA SER A 48 -11.86 -4.22 -14.41
C SER A 48 -11.79 -4.13 -12.88
N ARG A 49 -10.95 -4.97 -12.25
CA ARG A 49 -10.77 -4.96 -10.79
C ARG A 49 -10.00 -3.72 -10.32
N MET A 50 -8.95 -3.32 -11.03
CA MET A 50 -8.21 -2.08 -10.77
C MET A 50 -9.09 -0.84 -10.95
N ALA A 51 -9.99 -0.80 -11.93
CA ALA A 51 -10.94 0.29 -12.07
C ALA A 51 -11.84 0.44 -10.83
N LYS A 52 -12.27 -0.67 -10.20
CA LYS A 52 -13.05 -0.64 -8.96
C LYS A 52 -12.21 -0.15 -7.77
N LEU A 53 -10.97 -0.62 -7.65
CA LEU A 53 -10.05 -0.19 -6.59
C LEU A 53 -9.69 1.30 -6.72
N ARG A 54 -9.47 1.79 -7.94
CA ARG A 54 -9.26 3.22 -8.23
C ARG A 54 -10.46 4.06 -7.79
N ARG A 55 -11.68 3.65 -8.14
CA ARG A 55 -12.91 4.35 -7.70
C ARG A 55 -13.07 4.35 -6.18
N LEU A 56 -12.73 3.24 -5.52
CA LEU A 56 -12.78 3.13 -4.06
C LEU A 56 -11.83 4.15 -3.40
N LEU A 57 -10.59 4.22 -3.88
CA LEU A 57 -9.56 5.12 -3.33
C LEU A 57 -9.76 6.58 -3.71
N GLN A 58 -10.31 6.86 -4.90
CA GLN A 58 -10.76 8.20 -5.26
C GLN A 58 -11.81 8.72 -4.28
N ARG A 59 -12.77 7.88 -3.87
CA ARG A 59 -13.80 8.27 -2.89
C ARG A 59 -13.26 8.39 -1.46
N ALA A 60 -12.17 7.70 -1.14
CA ALA A 60 -11.53 7.79 0.16
C ALA A 60 -10.66 9.05 0.30
N GLU A 61 -10.30 9.70 -0.81
CA GLU A 61 -9.50 10.93 -0.88
C GLU A 61 -8.27 10.90 0.06
N PRO A 62 -7.42 9.86 -0.01
CA PRO A 62 -6.32 9.72 0.93
C PRO A 62 -5.34 10.89 0.79
N ASN A 63 -4.87 11.38 1.94
CA ASN A 63 -3.79 12.36 1.96
C ASN A 63 -2.43 11.67 1.70
N SER A 64 -1.38 12.49 1.52
CA SER A 64 -0.04 11.97 1.20
C SER A 64 0.52 11.02 2.27
N GLN A 65 0.21 11.26 3.55
CA GLN A 65 0.69 10.43 4.66
C GLN A 65 0.00 9.06 4.69
N GLU A 66 -1.31 9.03 4.48
CA GLU A 66 -2.09 7.79 4.37
C GLU A 66 -1.64 6.97 3.18
N LEU A 67 -1.41 7.60 2.02
CA LEU A 67 -0.90 6.93 0.84
C LEU A 67 0.50 6.35 1.07
N ALA A 68 1.38 7.09 1.75
CA ALA A 68 2.71 6.61 2.13
C ALA A 68 2.63 5.38 3.06
N MET A 69 1.71 5.40 4.03
CA MET A 69 1.45 4.25 4.90
C MET A 69 0.99 3.03 4.08
N LEU A 70 0.03 3.20 3.17
CA LEU A 70 -0.45 2.12 2.30
C LEU A 70 0.66 1.55 1.42
N ARG A 71 1.52 2.40 0.82
CA ARG A 71 2.71 1.95 0.08
C ARG A 71 3.68 1.15 0.96
N GLY A 72 3.87 1.57 2.21
CA GLY A 72 4.65 0.83 3.20
C GLY A 72 4.13 -0.59 3.41
N VAL A 73 2.80 -0.75 3.54
CA VAL A 73 2.15 -2.07 3.65
C VAL A 73 2.41 -2.93 2.41
N LEU A 74 2.22 -2.39 1.19
CA LEU A 74 2.48 -3.12 -0.06
C LEU A 74 3.93 -3.60 -0.14
N ARG A 75 4.89 -2.74 0.25
CA ARG A 75 6.32 -3.08 0.25
C ARG A 75 6.63 -4.20 1.24
N GLN A 76 6.06 -4.16 2.45
CA GLN A 76 6.28 -5.20 3.46
C GLN A 76 5.71 -6.55 3.02
N ILE A 77 4.52 -6.56 2.43
CA ILE A 77 3.94 -7.78 1.84
C ILE A 77 4.87 -8.33 0.74
N ASN A 78 5.33 -7.46 -0.16
CA ASN A 78 6.22 -7.87 -1.25
C ASN A 78 7.56 -8.44 -0.73
N TRP A 79 8.12 -7.85 0.33
CA TRP A 79 9.32 -8.34 1.00
C TRP A 79 9.10 -9.73 1.63
N ALA A 80 7.97 -9.92 2.33
CA ALA A 80 7.65 -11.19 2.96
C ALA A 80 7.54 -12.32 1.92
N ILE A 81 6.83 -12.08 0.81
CA ILE A 81 6.70 -13.06 -0.29
C ILE A 81 8.06 -13.38 -0.94
N ALA A 82 8.94 -12.39 -1.07
CA ALA A 82 10.27 -12.61 -1.63
C ALA A 82 11.19 -13.37 -0.67
N SER A 83 11.01 -13.20 0.65
CA SER A 83 11.83 -13.82 1.69
C SER A 83 11.41 -15.27 2.01
N ASP A 84 10.16 -15.63 1.70
CA ASP A 84 9.60 -16.97 1.91
C ASP A 84 9.93 -17.95 0.76
N GLN A 85 10.62 -17.51 -0.29
CA GLN A 85 11.13 -18.40 -1.33
C GLN A 85 12.29 -19.21 -0.76
N PRO A 86 12.18 -20.56 -0.62
CA PRO A 86 13.33 -21.37 -0.23
C PRO A 86 14.41 -21.18 -1.28
N SER A 87 15.56 -20.65 -0.88
CA SER A 87 16.75 -20.67 -1.73
C SER A 87 17.03 -22.14 -2.06
N ASP A 88 16.85 -22.53 -3.31
CA ASP A 88 17.25 -23.83 -3.82
C ASP A 88 18.78 -23.93 -3.71
N GLN A 89 19.25 -24.37 -2.55
CA GLN A 89 20.63 -24.71 -2.29
C GLN A 89 20.78 -26.20 -2.54
N SER A 90 20.85 -26.58 -3.82
CA SER A 90 21.24 -27.92 -4.26
C SER A 90 22.28 -27.79 -5.37
N GLU A 91 23.55 -27.69 -4.99
CA GLU A 91 24.77 -28.00 -5.78
C GLU A 91 25.94 -27.71 -4.84
N THR A 92 26.66 -28.67 -4.23
CA THR A 92 27.29 -29.89 -4.77
C THR A 92 27.54 -30.89 -3.64
#